data_AF-A0A1G4MGU8-F1
#
_entry.id   AF-A0A1G4MGU8-F1
#
_cell.length_a   1.000
_cell.length_b   1.000
_cell.length_c   1.000
_cell.angle_alpha   90.00
_cell.angle_beta   90.00
_cell.angle_gamma   90.00
#
_symmetry.space_group_name_H-M   'P 1'
#
loop_
_entity.id
_entity.type
_entity.pdbx_description
1 polymer ?
#
loop_
_entity_poly.entity_id
_entity_poly.type
_entity_poly.pdbx_seq_one_letter_code
_entity_poly.pdbx_strand_id
1 'polypeptide(L)'
;MTMLLSSLQVLLSICSLALAATIKGKLELGPFEITNRAVVNTHFKLYSVGNNSFEPFAAEAQISDVNGSFVFTDVPVLPQVNSSTYYVLHSLSLDFNLKPNRILIELTNVGEGEPTIKAYKNIFGKEYFPSPEIMYPERLEEIAAYPYITISTINKAPLRMYVQQRNVGMFQSGPLASIVNSKYKMAGVITVIMMLLFPMVLEKLDPETAKAVKEERIRKQREKYETKKVEQNSSSAD
;
A
#
# COMPACT_ATOMS: atom_id res chain seq x y z
N MET A 1 25.91 13.05 -61.51
CA MET A 1 25.85 13.85 -60.26
C MET A 1 24.42 13.97 -59.72
N THR A 2 23.41 14.14 -60.57
CA THR A 2 21.99 14.18 -60.19
C THR A 2 21.46 12.89 -59.55
N MET A 3 21.87 11.71 -60.04
CA MET A 3 21.43 10.42 -59.46
C MET A 3 21.91 10.17 -58.01
N LEU A 4 23.12 10.64 -57.68
CA LEU A 4 23.69 10.53 -56.34
C LEU A 4 22.96 11.45 -55.35
N LEU A 5 22.53 12.62 -55.82
CA LEU A 5 21.78 13.60 -55.02
C LEU A 5 20.35 13.11 -54.75
N SER A 6 19.70 12.47 -55.74
CA SER A 6 18.37 11.88 -55.56
C SER A 6 18.39 10.65 -54.64
N SER A 7 19.40 9.78 -54.75
CA SER A 7 19.55 8.65 -53.81
C SER A 7 19.83 9.14 -52.38
N LEU A 8 20.59 10.23 -52.23
CA LEU A 8 20.85 10.85 -50.93
C LEU A 8 19.58 11.46 -50.33
N GLN A 9 18.75 12.14 -51.12
CA GLN A 9 17.44 12.64 -50.66
C GLN A 9 16.49 11.52 -50.23
N VAL A 10 16.43 10.42 -50.99
CA VAL A 10 15.61 9.25 -50.59
C VAL A 10 16.14 8.62 -49.30
N LEU A 11 17.47 8.50 -49.14
CA LEU A 11 18.08 7.99 -47.91
C LEU A 11 17.82 8.91 -46.70
N LEU A 12 17.86 10.23 -46.89
CA LEU A 12 17.54 11.22 -45.86
C LEU A 12 16.04 11.25 -45.53
N SER A 13 15.15 11.00 -46.49
CA SER A 13 13.71 10.86 -46.25
C SER A 13 13.38 9.56 -45.48
N ILE A 14 14.16 8.50 -45.65
CA ILE A 14 14.04 7.27 -44.85
C ILE A 14 14.51 7.50 -43.40
N CYS A 15 15.46 8.42 -43.18
CA CYS A 15 15.88 8.88 -41.85
C CYS A 15 14.98 9.96 -41.25
N SER A 16 13.66 9.94 -41.54
CA SER A 16 12.71 10.76 -40.79
C SER A 16 12.83 10.41 -39.30
N LEU A 17 13.38 11.33 -38.52
CA LEU A 17 13.55 11.22 -37.08
C LEU A 17 12.20 10.90 -36.43
N ALA A 18 11.98 9.64 -36.06
CA ALA A 18 10.86 9.28 -35.22
C ALA A 18 11.08 9.91 -33.85
N LEU A 19 10.17 10.79 -33.44
CA LEU A 19 10.22 11.41 -32.13
C LEU A 19 9.92 10.34 -31.08
N ALA A 20 10.88 10.07 -30.21
CA ALA A 20 10.78 9.06 -29.18
C ALA A 20 11.06 9.63 -27.79
N ALA A 21 10.27 9.20 -26.81
CA ALA A 21 10.42 9.55 -25.41
C ALA A 21 11.13 8.44 -24.63
N THR A 22 11.75 8.84 -23.52
CA THR A 22 12.26 7.90 -22.51
C THR A 22 11.44 8.05 -21.25
N ILE A 23 10.78 6.97 -20.81
CA ILE A 23 10.03 6.94 -19.56
C ILE A 23 10.89 6.25 -18.50
N LYS A 24 11.17 6.97 -17.41
CA LYS A 24 11.97 6.46 -16.28
C LYS A 24 11.06 6.21 -15.09
N GLY A 25 11.28 5.08 -14.42
CA GLY A 25 10.61 4.77 -13.18
C GLY A 25 11.54 4.12 -12.17
N LYS A 26 11.09 4.07 -10.91
CA LYS A 26 11.84 3.49 -9.81
C LYS A 26 10.93 2.71 -8.89
N LEU A 27 11.33 1.49 -8.57
CA LEU A 27 10.70 0.64 -7.59
C LEU A 27 11.32 0.87 -6.21
N GLU A 28 10.52 1.33 -5.27
CA GLU A 28 10.90 1.52 -3.88
C GLU A 28 10.25 0.45 -3.01
N LEU A 29 11.07 -0.49 -2.53
CA LEU A 29 10.59 -1.60 -1.70
C LEU A 29 10.49 -1.25 -0.20
N GLY A 30 10.75 0.00 0.19
CA GLY A 30 10.66 0.46 1.58
C GLY A 30 11.73 -0.22 2.45
N PRO A 31 11.36 -1.08 3.44
CA PRO A 31 12.32 -1.77 4.29
C PRO A 31 12.98 -2.99 3.64
N PHE A 32 12.52 -3.43 2.46
CA PHE A 32 13.05 -4.61 1.80
C PHE A 32 14.14 -4.22 0.78
N GLU A 33 15.15 -5.08 0.67
CA GLU A 33 16.20 -4.93 -0.34
C GLU A 33 15.79 -5.56 -1.67
N ILE A 34 16.31 -5.01 -2.77
CA ILE A 34 16.11 -5.56 -4.11
C ILE A 34 17.06 -6.73 -4.30
N THR A 35 16.51 -7.93 -4.32
CA THR A 35 17.25 -9.18 -4.58
C THR A 35 17.11 -9.60 -6.04
N ASN A 36 18.00 -10.48 -6.52
CA ASN A 36 17.90 -11.04 -7.88
C ASN A 36 16.53 -11.69 -8.15
N ARG A 37 15.94 -12.31 -7.12
CA ARG A 37 14.59 -12.86 -7.20
C ARG A 37 13.55 -11.77 -7.46
N ALA A 38 13.64 -10.63 -6.76
CA ALA A 38 12.74 -9.51 -6.96
C ALA A 38 12.83 -8.94 -8.37
N VAL A 39 14.03 -8.90 -8.96
CA VAL A 39 14.25 -8.47 -10.36
C VAL A 39 13.56 -9.38 -11.36
N VAL A 40 13.72 -10.71 -11.21
CA VAL A 40 13.10 -11.68 -12.13
C VAL A 40 11.58 -11.73 -11.99
N ASN A 41 11.07 -11.54 -10.77
CA ASN A 41 9.65 -11.68 -10.48
C ASN A 41 8.84 -10.37 -10.59
N THR A 42 9.48 -9.26 -10.98
CA THR A 42 8.86 -7.94 -11.09
C THR A 42 9.02 -7.41 -12.50
N HIS A 43 7.89 -7.06 -13.11
CA HIS A 43 7.80 -6.64 -14.50
C HIS A 43 6.96 -5.37 -14.61
N PHE A 44 7.37 -4.49 -15.51
CA PHE A 44 6.66 -3.26 -15.84
C PHE A 44 6.25 -3.32 -17.29
N LYS A 45 4.95 -3.21 -17.57
CA LYS A 45 4.44 -3.27 -18.95
C LYS A 45 3.82 -1.94 -19.32
N LEU A 46 4.19 -1.43 -20.48
CA LEU A 46 3.70 -0.18 -21.03
C LEU A 46 2.86 -0.48 -22.27
N TYR A 47 1.65 0.03 -22.33
CA TYR A 47 0.73 -0.16 -23.45
C TYR A 47 0.23 1.19 -23.96
N SER A 48 0.20 1.39 -25.27
CA SER A 48 -0.47 2.55 -25.85
C SER A 48 -1.98 2.44 -25.69
N VAL A 49 -2.63 3.51 -25.27
CA VAL A 49 -4.09 3.59 -25.17
C VAL A 49 -4.60 4.88 -25.80
N GLY A 50 -5.89 4.90 -26.15
CA GLY A 50 -6.51 6.06 -26.81
C GLY A 50 -6.30 6.08 -28.32
N ASN A 51 -6.65 7.21 -28.93
CA ASN A 51 -6.59 7.38 -30.38
C ASN A 51 -5.17 7.75 -30.83
N ASN A 52 -4.27 6.78 -30.74
CA ASN A 52 -2.93 6.91 -31.30
C ASN A 52 -3.00 6.53 -32.78
N SER A 53 -2.54 7.41 -33.68
CA SER A 53 -2.55 7.17 -35.14
C SER A 53 -1.56 6.11 -35.60
N PHE A 54 -0.87 5.44 -34.68
CA PHE A 54 0.16 4.44 -34.94
C PHE A 54 -0.35 3.04 -34.57
N GLU A 55 0.41 2.02 -34.98
CA GLU A 55 0.18 0.65 -34.50
C GLU A 55 0.24 0.59 -32.98
N PRO A 56 -0.56 -0.29 -32.34
CA PRO A 56 -0.52 -0.48 -30.90
C PRO A 56 0.91 -0.76 -30.41
N PHE A 57 1.40 0.09 -29.52
CA PHE A 57 2.72 -0.05 -28.92
C PHE A 57 2.61 -0.81 -27.60
N ALA A 58 3.50 -1.79 -27.42
CA ALA A 58 3.65 -2.53 -26.18
C ALA A 58 5.14 -2.73 -25.88
N ALA A 59 5.55 -2.39 -24.66
CA ALA A 59 6.91 -2.60 -24.19
C ALA A 59 6.92 -3.19 -22.79
N GLU A 60 7.98 -3.92 -22.45
CA GLU A 60 8.19 -4.49 -21.14
C GLU A 60 9.58 -4.11 -20.63
N ALA A 61 9.65 -3.68 -19.38
CA ALA A 61 10.88 -3.33 -18.69
C ALA A 61 11.00 -4.12 -17.39
N GLN A 62 12.25 -4.43 -17.03
CA GLN A 62 12.63 -5.02 -15.75
C GLN A 62 13.49 -4.04 -14.96
N ILE A 63 13.72 -4.35 -13.69
CA ILE A 63 14.61 -3.59 -12.83
C ILE A 63 16.04 -3.69 -13.37
N SER A 64 16.67 -2.54 -13.62
CA SER A 64 18.01 -2.46 -14.21
C SER A 64 19.13 -2.31 -13.19
N ASP A 65 18.85 -1.83 -11.97
CA ASP A 65 19.86 -1.55 -10.96
C ASP A 65 19.42 -1.97 -9.53
N VAL A 66 20.37 -1.91 -8.60
CA VAL A 66 20.13 -2.21 -7.17
C VAL A 66 19.21 -1.16 -6.52
N ASN A 67 19.05 0.01 -7.15
CA ASN A 67 18.20 1.09 -6.67
C ASN A 67 16.73 0.94 -7.10
N GLY A 68 16.41 -0.05 -7.94
CA GLY A 68 15.06 -0.31 -8.42
C GLY A 68 14.64 0.46 -9.66
N SER A 69 15.57 1.12 -10.34
CA SER A 69 15.32 1.85 -11.57
C SER A 69 14.89 0.92 -12.69
N PHE A 70 13.99 1.38 -13.54
CA PHE A 70 13.61 0.75 -14.81
C PHE A 70 13.33 1.84 -15.84
N VAL A 71 13.57 1.52 -17.11
CA VAL A 71 13.47 2.50 -18.20
C VAL A 71 12.79 1.88 -19.41
N PHE A 72 11.88 2.63 -20.02
CA PHE A 72 11.38 2.38 -21.36
C PHE A 72 12.04 3.38 -22.30
N THR A 73 12.80 2.87 -23.27
CA THR A 73 13.37 3.68 -24.35
C THR A 73 12.48 3.61 -25.58
N ASP A 74 12.70 4.54 -26.51
CA ASP A 74 12.08 4.50 -27.83
C ASP A 74 10.54 4.51 -27.82
N VAL A 75 9.94 5.18 -26.83
CA VAL A 75 8.48 5.27 -26.70
C VAL A 75 7.94 6.25 -27.74
N PRO A 76 7.08 5.83 -28.69
CA PRO A 76 6.64 6.70 -29.76
C PRO A 76 5.88 7.94 -29.27
N VAL A 77 6.13 9.09 -29.87
CA VAL A 77 5.36 10.32 -29.60
C VAL A 77 4.81 10.85 -30.91
N LEU A 78 3.59 11.39 -30.88
CA LEU A 78 3.00 12.04 -32.05
C LEU A 78 3.85 13.27 -32.44
N PRO A 79 4.21 13.42 -33.73
CA PRO A 79 5.07 14.51 -34.18
C PRO A 79 4.37 15.87 -34.19
N GLN A 80 3.04 15.91 -34.00
CA GLN A 80 2.26 17.14 -33.98
C GLN A 80 2.51 17.92 -32.69
N VAL A 81 2.78 19.22 -32.80
CA VAL A 81 2.97 20.10 -31.64
C VAL A 81 1.69 20.17 -30.82
N ASN A 82 1.82 20.07 -29.49
CA ASN A 82 0.73 20.00 -28.51
C ASN A 82 -0.19 18.80 -28.67
N SER A 83 0.25 17.74 -29.35
CA SER A 83 -0.46 16.46 -29.32
C SER A 83 -0.04 15.64 -28.11
N SER A 84 -1.04 15.05 -27.44
CA SER A 84 -0.84 14.12 -26.33
C SER A 84 -0.98 12.68 -26.83
N THR A 85 -0.02 11.85 -26.44
CA THR A 85 -0.10 10.39 -26.59
C THR A 85 -0.25 9.77 -25.21
N TYR A 86 -1.13 8.78 -25.12
CA TYR A 86 -1.45 8.15 -23.84
C TYR A 86 -0.92 6.72 -23.78
N TYR A 87 -0.29 6.43 -22.65
CA TYR A 87 0.23 5.11 -22.34
C TYR A 87 -0.25 4.67 -20.97
N VAL A 88 -0.41 3.37 -20.76
CA VAL A 88 -0.73 2.80 -19.46
C VAL A 88 0.43 1.93 -19.02
N LEU A 89 0.98 2.28 -17.86
CA LEU A 89 2.00 1.52 -17.17
C LEU A 89 1.34 0.59 -16.13
N HIS A 90 1.58 -0.70 -16.30
CA HIS A 90 1.18 -1.79 -15.40
C HIS A 90 2.38 -2.24 -14.59
N SER A 91 2.29 -2.12 -13.28
CA SER A 91 3.30 -2.65 -12.35
C SER A 91 2.84 -4.01 -11.82
N LEU A 92 3.69 -5.02 -12.01
CA LEU A 92 3.38 -6.41 -11.69
C LEU A 92 4.54 -7.00 -10.89
N SER A 93 4.23 -7.63 -9.77
CA SER A 93 5.21 -8.42 -9.03
C SER A 93 4.55 -9.70 -8.51
N LEU A 94 5.30 -10.81 -8.55
CA LEU A 94 4.89 -12.04 -7.91
C LEU A 94 5.16 -11.98 -6.40
N ASP A 95 6.19 -11.29 -5.94
CA ASP A 95 6.55 -11.33 -4.52
C ASP A 95 5.91 -10.17 -3.70
N PHE A 96 5.62 -9.04 -4.34
CA PHE A 96 5.15 -7.83 -3.66
C PHE A 96 3.78 -7.35 -4.15
N ASN A 97 3.02 -6.70 -3.26
CA ASN A 97 1.86 -5.91 -3.65
C ASN A 97 2.30 -4.48 -3.93
N LEU A 98 2.27 -4.07 -5.20
CA LEU A 98 2.74 -2.76 -5.65
C LEU A 98 1.62 -1.72 -5.71
N LYS A 99 1.99 -0.46 -5.43
CA LYS A 99 1.16 0.73 -5.61
C LYS A 99 1.99 1.91 -6.16
N PRO A 100 1.46 2.70 -7.09
CA PRO A 100 0.24 2.44 -7.86
C PRO A 100 0.41 1.24 -8.80
N ASN A 101 -0.66 0.47 -8.99
CA ASN A 101 -0.68 -0.71 -9.87
C ASN A 101 -0.88 -0.32 -11.35
N ARG A 102 -1.68 0.73 -11.56
CA ARG A 102 -2.05 1.28 -12.88
C ARG A 102 -1.71 2.76 -12.88
N ILE A 103 -0.95 3.18 -13.89
CA ILE A 103 -0.56 4.57 -14.07
C ILE A 103 -0.86 4.95 -15.52
N LEU A 104 -1.63 6.02 -15.72
CA LEU A 104 -1.80 6.64 -17.02
C LEU A 104 -0.65 7.63 -17.22
N ILE A 105 0.05 7.52 -18.32
CA ILE A 105 1.14 8.40 -18.71
C ILE A 105 0.66 9.20 -19.92
N GLU A 106 0.74 10.52 -19.81
CA GLU A 106 0.50 11.45 -20.90
C GLU A 106 1.84 12.01 -21.36
N LEU A 107 2.16 11.81 -22.63
CA LEU A 107 3.31 12.38 -23.29
C LEU A 107 2.83 13.48 -24.24
N THR A 108 3.17 14.73 -23.93
CA THR A 108 2.81 15.88 -24.76
C THR A 108 4.05 16.37 -25.52
N ASN A 109 3.93 16.46 -26.84
CA ASN A 109 4.97 17.03 -27.68
C ASN A 109 4.94 18.57 -27.61
N VAL A 110 6.02 19.19 -27.15
CA VAL A 110 6.14 20.66 -26.99
C VAL A 110 6.74 21.32 -28.25
N GLY A 111 7.08 20.54 -29.28
CA GLY A 111 7.66 21.01 -30.55
C GLY A 111 9.18 21.12 -30.48
N GLU A 112 9.70 21.99 -29.61
CA GLU A 112 11.14 22.18 -29.41
C GLU A 112 11.56 21.66 -28.03
N GLY A 113 12.11 20.44 -27.98
CA GLY A 113 12.67 19.84 -26.76
C GLY A 113 12.22 18.40 -26.50
N GLU A 114 12.58 17.87 -25.33
CA GLU A 114 12.06 16.59 -24.88
C GLU A 114 10.54 16.67 -24.60
N PRO A 115 9.78 15.62 -24.90
CA PRO A 115 8.35 15.58 -24.64
C PRO A 115 8.07 15.70 -23.14
N THR A 116 7.03 16.46 -22.79
CA THR A 116 6.60 16.60 -21.40
C THR A 116 5.87 15.34 -20.95
N ILE A 117 6.27 14.80 -19.80
CA ILE A 117 5.71 13.57 -19.23
C ILE A 117 4.86 13.94 -18.02
N LYS A 118 3.57 13.59 -18.05
CA LYS A 118 2.68 13.59 -16.88
C LYS A 118 2.24 12.19 -16.55
N ALA A 119 2.07 11.92 -15.27
CA ALA A 119 1.64 10.61 -14.78
C ALA A 119 0.45 10.76 -13.85
N TYR A 120 -0.53 9.89 -13.98
CA TYR A 120 -1.76 9.89 -13.19
C TYR A 120 -1.99 8.51 -12.60
N LYS A 121 -2.24 8.44 -11.29
CA LYS A 121 -2.52 7.16 -10.64
C LYS A 121 -3.95 6.73 -10.92
N ASN A 122 -4.13 5.45 -11.23
CA ASN A 122 -5.44 4.84 -11.39
C ASN A 122 -5.56 3.55 -10.56
N ILE A 123 -6.79 3.09 -10.37
CA ILE A 123 -7.12 1.83 -9.71
C ILE A 123 -7.65 0.83 -10.74
N PHE A 124 -7.51 -0.46 -10.44
CA PHE A 124 -8.04 -1.50 -11.31
C PHE A 124 -9.57 -1.41 -11.41
N GLY A 125 -10.11 -1.46 -12.63
CA GLY A 125 -11.54 -1.38 -12.90
C GLY A 125 -12.12 0.04 -13.01
N LYS A 126 -11.30 1.10 -12.83
CA LYS A 126 -11.72 2.49 -13.06
C LYS A 126 -11.28 2.94 -14.46
N GLU A 127 -12.16 3.64 -15.16
CA GLU A 127 -11.89 4.20 -16.49
C GLU A 127 -10.75 5.25 -16.43
N TYR A 128 -9.92 5.29 -17.47
CA TYR A 128 -8.82 6.25 -17.57
C TYR A 128 -9.27 7.63 -18.06
N PHE A 129 -10.25 7.63 -18.96
CA PHE A 129 -10.80 8.83 -19.58
C PHE A 129 -12.26 8.93 -19.18
N PRO A 130 -12.74 10.14 -18.87
CA PRO A 130 -14.13 10.31 -18.54
C PRO A 130 -15.02 10.13 -19.77
N SER A 131 -16.23 9.63 -19.53
CA SER A 131 -17.26 9.59 -20.55
C SER A 131 -17.62 11.02 -21.01
N PRO A 132 -17.78 11.26 -22.33
CA PRO A 132 -17.97 12.61 -22.88
C PRO A 132 -19.28 13.28 -22.45
N GLU A 133 -20.24 12.50 -21.94
CA GLU A 133 -21.55 12.98 -21.49
C GLU A 133 -21.50 13.65 -20.11
N ILE A 134 -20.41 13.47 -19.37
CA ILE A 134 -20.27 13.99 -18.00
C ILE A 134 -19.75 15.42 -18.05
N MET A 135 -20.57 16.40 -17.62
CA MET A 135 -20.21 17.83 -17.60
C MET A 135 -18.97 18.15 -16.74
N TYR A 136 -18.82 17.48 -15.59
CA TYR A 136 -17.72 17.70 -14.66
C TYR A 136 -17.19 16.37 -14.16
N PRO A 137 -16.38 15.67 -14.96
CA PRO A 137 -15.90 14.36 -14.58
C PRO A 137 -14.86 14.44 -13.47
N GLU A 138 -14.85 13.39 -12.64
CA GLU A 138 -13.76 13.17 -11.72
C GLU A 138 -12.45 12.96 -12.49
N ARG A 139 -11.39 13.68 -12.09
CA ARG A 139 -10.07 13.57 -12.71
C ARG A 139 -9.19 12.61 -11.92
N LEU A 140 -8.31 11.91 -12.62
CA LEU A 140 -7.28 11.10 -11.98
C LEU A 140 -6.30 12.00 -11.22
N GLU A 141 -5.79 11.51 -10.10
CA GLU A 141 -4.81 12.24 -9.31
C GLU A 141 -3.44 12.17 -9.99
N GLU A 142 -2.85 13.34 -10.22
CA GLU A 142 -1.52 13.48 -10.79
C GLU A 142 -0.45 13.05 -9.78
N ILE A 143 0.56 12.33 -10.27
CA ILE A 143 1.73 11.93 -9.52
C ILE A 143 2.99 12.49 -10.17
N ALA A 144 4.02 12.73 -9.37
CA ALA A 144 5.29 13.23 -9.88
C ALA A 144 5.91 12.23 -10.86
N ALA A 145 6.17 12.68 -12.09
CA ALA A 145 6.87 11.92 -13.12
C ALA A 145 8.37 12.28 -13.21
N TYR A 146 8.75 13.47 -12.73
CA TYR A 146 10.14 13.93 -12.71
C TYR A 146 10.72 13.84 -11.29
N PRO A 147 11.93 13.28 -11.09
CA PRO A 147 12.87 12.77 -12.10
C PRO A 147 12.56 11.36 -12.62
N TYR A 148 11.70 10.61 -11.91
CA TYR A 148 11.24 9.27 -12.28
C TYR A 148 9.86 9.01 -11.66
N ILE A 149 9.10 8.08 -12.23
CA ILE A 149 7.82 7.62 -11.68
C ILE A 149 8.08 6.61 -10.55
N THR A 150 7.69 6.96 -9.32
CA THR A 150 7.89 6.09 -8.15
C THR A 150 6.77 5.06 -8.01
N ILE A 151 7.14 3.78 -7.91
CA ILE A 151 6.27 2.66 -7.59
C ILE A 151 6.73 2.08 -6.25
N SER A 152 5.84 1.94 -5.29
CA SER A 152 6.14 1.50 -3.92
C SER A 152 5.36 0.25 -3.54
N THR A 153 5.69 -0.36 -2.40
CA THR A 153 4.91 -1.46 -1.83
C THR A 153 3.72 -0.95 -1.01
N ILE A 154 2.64 -1.72 -0.91
CA ILE A 154 1.49 -1.36 -0.08
C ILE A 154 1.87 -1.39 1.40
N ASN A 155 1.80 -0.25 2.09
CA ASN A 155 2.22 -0.11 3.50
C ASN A 155 1.61 -1.16 4.45
N LYS A 156 0.33 -1.54 4.25
CA LYS A 156 -0.36 -2.50 5.12
C LYS A 156 -0.06 -3.97 4.80
N ALA A 157 0.31 -4.26 3.55
CA ALA A 157 0.48 -5.62 3.05
C ALA A 157 1.52 -5.64 1.92
N PRO A 158 2.82 -5.41 2.25
CA PRO A 158 3.85 -5.23 1.22
C PRO A 158 4.17 -6.53 0.48
N LEU A 159 4.07 -7.68 1.15
CA LEU A 159 4.35 -9.00 0.60
C LEU A 159 3.07 -9.68 0.10
N ARG A 160 3.20 -10.42 -0.99
CA ARG A 160 2.11 -11.20 -1.56
C ARG A 160 2.03 -12.58 -0.90
N MET A 161 0.93 -12.82 -0.20
CA MET A 161 0.70 -14.06 0.55
C MET A 161 -0.06 -15.06 -0.32
N TYR A 162 0.64 -16.08 -0.83
CA TYR A 162 0.04 -17.17 -1.61
C TYR A 162 -0.44 -18.33 -0.75
N VAL A 163 0.10 -18.46 0.45
CA VAL A 163 -0.19 -19.56 1.36
C VAL A 163 -0.93 -19.02 2.57
N GLN A 164 -2.12 -19.56 2.80
CA GLN A 164 -2.88 -19.31 4.01
C GLN A 164 -2.57 -20.40 5.04
N GLN A 165 -2.15 -20.01 6.23
CA GLN A 165 -1.94 -20.95 7.32
C GLN A 165 -3.30 -21.41 7.86
N ARG A 166 -3.54 -22.73 7.86
CA ARG A 166 -4.81 -23.34 8.29
C ARG A 166 -5.02 -23.28 9.81
N ASN A 167 -3.94 -23.44 10.57
CA ASN A 167 -3.97 -23.44 12.04
C ASN A 167 -3.11 -22.28 12.57
N VAL A 168 -3.68 -21.09 12.59
CA VAL A 168 -3.12 -19.96 13.35
C VAL A 168 -3.25 -20.28 14.84
N GLY A 169 -2.14 -20.29 15.59
CA GLY A 169 -2.14 -20.73 16.99
C GLY A 169 -3.15 -19.98 17.88
N MET A 170 -3.46 -20.51 19.07
CA MET A 170 -4.47 -19.92 19.99
C MET A 170 -4.19 -18.44 20.36
N PHE A 171 -2.94 -17.97 20.22
CA PHE A 171 -2.56 -16.57 20.45
C PHE A 171 -2.49 -15.72 19.18
N GLN A 172 -2.66 -16.31 18.00
CA GLN A 172 -2.64 -15.64 16.70
C GLN A 172 -4.06 -15.46 16.12
N SER A 173 -5.01 -16.33 16.51
CA SER A 173 -6.42 -16.20 16.16
C SER A 173 -7.36 -16.40 17.35
N GLY A 174 -8.56 -15.83 17.27
CA GLY A 174 -9.59 -15.97 18.29
C GLY A 174 -9.53 -14.93 19.43
N PRO A 175 -10.30 -15.13 20.51
CA PRO A 175 -10.47 -14.15 21.59
C PRO A 175 -9.17 -13.83 22.34
N LEU A 176 -8.33 -14.86 22.58
CA LEU A 176 -7.03 -14.70 23.23
C LEU A 176 -6.06 -13.88 22.37
N ALA A 177 -6.04 -14.13 21.06
CA ALA A 177 -5.26 -13.32 20.12
C ALA A 177 -5.70 -11.86 20.08
N SER A 178 -7.01 -11.61 20.16
CA SER A 178 -7.55 -10.23 20.23
C SER A 178 -7.08 -9.49 21.48
N ILE A 179 -6.97 -10.20 22.60
CA ILE A 179 -6.46 -9.65 23.86
C ILE A 179 -4.97 -9.35 23.74
N VAL A 180 -4.17 -10.33 23.31
CA VAL A 180 -2.71 -10.21 23.22
C VAL A 180 -2.26 -9.16 22.21
N ASN A 181 -2.92 -9.07 21.04
CA ASN A 181 -2.54 -8.11 19.99
C ASN A 181 -3.00 -6.68 20.27
N SER A 182 -3.85 -6.45 21.27
CA SER A 182 -4.32 -5.11 21.63
C SER A 182 -3.66 -4.63 22.92
N LYS A 183 -2.85 -3.56 22.80
CA LYS A 183 -2.13 -2.95 23.94
C LYS A 183 -3.06 -2.62 25.12
N TYR A 184 -4.26 -2.12 24.83
CA TYR A 184 -5.25 -1.74 25.85
C TYR A 184 -5.90 -2.96 26.52
N LYS A 185 -6.22 -4.02 25.74
CA LYS A 185 -6.82 -5.23 26.31
C LYS A 185 -5.81 -5.99 27.16
N MET A 186 -4.53 -6.07 26.74
CA MET A 186 -3.47 -6.64 27.56
C MET A 186 -3.25 -5.87 28.86
N ALA A 187 -3.25 -4.54 28.82
CA ALA A 187 -3.14 -3.73 30.04
C ALA A 187 -4.27 -4.05 31.02
N GLY A 188 -5.51 -4.18 30.54
CA GLY A 188 -6.65 -4.59 31.38
C GLY A 188 -6.45 -5.95 32.04
N VAL A 189 -5.99 -6.95 31.28
CA VAL A 189 -5.73 -8.30 31.81
C VAL A 189 -4.61 -8.29 32.85
N ILE A 190 -3.52 -7.57 32.61
CA ILE A 190 -2.42 -7.43 33.58
C ILE A 190 -2.93 -6.80 34.88
N THR A 191 -3.77 -5.77 34.80
CA THR A 191 -4.36 -5.13 35.98
C THR A 191 -5.24 -6.08 36.78
N VAL A 192 -6.05 -6.91 36.12
CA VAL A 192 -6.88 -7.93 36.80
C VAL A 192 -6.02 -8.98 37.50
N ILE A 193 -4.96 -9.46 36.83
CA ILE A 193 -4.01 -10.41 37.43
C ILE A 193 -3.31 -9.77 38.64
N MET A 194 -2.88 -8.52 38.52
CA MET A 194 -2.26 -7.80 39.63
C MET A 194 -3.23 -7.58 40.78
N MET A 195 -4.51 -7.25 40.54
CA MET A 195 -5.51 -7.15 41.61
C MET A 195 -5.73 -8.48 42.35
N LEU A 196 -5.65 -9.61 41.64
CA LEU A 196 -5.78 -10.95 42.25
C LEU A 196 -4.55 -11.35 43.06
N LEU A 197 -3.34 -11.00 42.58
CA LEU A 197 -2.09 -11.36 43.25
C LEU A 197 -1.66 -10.36 44.33
N PHE A 198 -2.16 -9.12 44.27
CA PHE A 198 -1.82 -8.05 45.20
C PHE A 198 -1.99 -8.43 46.67
N PRO A 199 -3.09 -9.07 47.11
CA PRO A 199 -3.24 -9.48 48.52
C PRO A 199 -2.18 -10.49 48.96
N MET A 200 -1.80 -11.43 48.08
CA MET A 200 -0.79 -12.45 48.38
C MET A 200 0.62 -11.83 48.49
N VAL A 201 0.91 -10.84 47.65
CA VAL A 201 2.16 -10.08 47.71
C VAL A 201 2.20 -9.19 48.96
N LEU A 202 1.09 -8.54 49.30
CA LEU A 202 0.98 -7.67 50.47
C LEU A 202 1.10 -8.45 51.78
N GLU A 203 0.55 -9.66 51.86
CA GLU A 203 0.74 -10.57 53.00
C GLU A 203 2.21 -10.97 53.23
N LYS A 204 3.03 -11.00 52.17
CA LYS A 204 4.45 -11.37 52.24
C LYS A 204 5.37 -10.17 52.52
N LEU A 205 5.00 -8.97 52.07
CA LEU A 205 5.82 -7.77 52.21
C LEU A 205 5.47 -6.93 53.46
N ASP A 206 4.20 -6.90 53.86
CA ASP A 206 3.73 -6.16 55.04
C ASP A 206 2.59 -6.90 55.76
N PRO A 207 2.94 -7.80 56.70
CA PRO A 207 1.98 -8.66 57.39
C PRO A 207 1.09 -7.90 58.38
N GLU A 208 1.47 -6.70 58.82
CA GLU A 208 0.68 -5.91 59.76
C GLU A 208 -0.50 -5.25 59.06
N THR A 209 -0.25 -4.63 57.90
CA THR A 209 -1.31 -4.05 57.06
C THR A 209 -2.27 -5.11 56.53
N ALA A 210 -1.77 -6.30 56.20
CA ALA A 210 -2.63 -7.41 55.75
C ALA A 210 -3.60 -7.93 56.82
N LYS A 211 -3.17 -7.95 58.10
CA LYS A 211 -4.04 -8.33 59.23
C LYS A 211 -5.15 -7.31 59.47
N ALA A 212 -4.80 -6.02 59.46
CA ALA A 212 -5.78 -4.93 59.63
C ALA A 212 -6.87 -4.98 58.55
N VAL A 213 -6.48 -5.19 57.28
CA VAL A 213 -7.44 -5.30 56.17
C VAL A 213 -8.32 -6.55 56.28
N LYS A 214 -7.79 -7.67 56.77
CA LYS A 214 -8.57 -8.89 57.03
C LYS A 214 -9.59 -8.68 58.15
N GLU A 215 -9.21 -8.05 59.26
CA GLU A 215 -10.10 -7.75 60.38
C GLU A 215 -11.23 -6.81 59.97
N GLU A 216 -10.94 -5.76 59.19
CA GLU A 216 -11.98 -4.89 58.64
C GLU A 216 -12.94 -5.62 57.68
N ARG A 217 -12.42 -6.53 56.85
CA ARG A 217 -13.25 -7.33 55.94
C ARG A 217 -14.17 -8.27 56.72
N ILE A 218 -13.70 -8.89 57.80
CA ILE A 218 -14.50 -9.74 58.69
C ILE A 218 -15.56 -8.90 59.41
N ARG A 219 -15.20 -7.72 59.92
CA ARG A 219 -16.13 -6.80 60.59
C ARG A 219 -17.28 -6.39 59.65
N LYS A 220 -16.95 -5.94 58.45
CA LYS A 220 -17.95 -5.56 57.42
C LYS A 220 -18.81 -6.74 56.95
N GLN A 221 -18.30 -7.97 56.96
CA GLN A 221 -19.12 -9.16 56.68
C GLN A 221 -20.11 -9.45 57.80
N ARG A 222 -19.68 -9.38 59.07
CA ARG A 222 -20.57 -9.56 60.23
C ARG A 222 -21.70 -8.53 60.23
N GLU A 223 -21.38 -7.27 59.99
CA GLU A 223 -22.36 -6.18 59.86
C GLU A 223 -23.40 -6.44 58.74
N LYS A 224 -22.98 -7.03 57.60
CA LYS A 224 -23.88 -7.42 56.49
C LYS A 224 -24.77 -8.63 56.82
N TYR A 225 -24.28 -9.58 57.60
CA TYR A 225 -25.09 -10.73 58.04
C TYR A 225 -26.10 -10.33 59.13
N GLU A 226 -25.74 -9.39 59.98
CA GLU A 226 -26.63 -8.83 61.01
C GLU A 226 -27.75 -8.00 60.38
N THR A 227 -27.45 -7.12 59.42
CA THR A 227 -28.47 -6.36 58.67
C THR A 227 -29.42 -7.26 57.87
N LYS A 228 -28.92 -8.30 57.19
CA LYS A 228 -29.79 -9.29 56.51
C LYS A 228 -30.69 -10.09 57.45
N LYS A 229 -30.23 -10.43 58.66
CA LYS A 229 -31.06 -11.08 59.68
C LYS A 229 -32.17 -10.17 60.19
N VAL A 230 -31.89 -8.87 60.34
CA VAL A 230 -32.89 -7.87 60.73
C VAL A 230 -33.95 -7.70 59.63
N GLU A 231 -33.55 -7.64 58.36
CA GLU A 231 -34.48 -7.58 57.21
C GLU A 231 -35.34 -8.84 57.05
N GLN A 232 -34.79 -10.04 57.30
CA GLN A 232 -35.58 -11.28 57.31
C GLN A 232 -36.57 -11.36 58.48
N ASN A 233 -36.19 -10.84 59.65
CA ASN A 233 -37.09 -10.79 60.81
C ASN A 233 -38.21 -9.75 60.66
N SER A 234 -37.99 -8.65 59.92
CA SER A 234 -39.05 -7.69 59.59
C SER A 234 -39.98 -8.16 58.47
N SER A 235 -39.51 -9.01 57.55
CA SER A 235 -40.32 -9.62 56.47
C SER A 235 -41.19 -10.80 56.94
N SER A 236 -40.98 -11.30 58.15
CA SER A 236 -41.73 -12.44 58.72
C SER A 236 -42.80 -11.99 59.73
N ALA A 237 -43.02 -10.68 59.85
CA ALA A 237 -43.93 -10.05 60.80
C ALA A 237 -45.12 -9.33 60.13
N ASP A 238 -45.28 -9.50 58.81
CA ASP A 238 -46.49 -9.20 58.03
C ASP A 238 -47.10 -10.52 57.53
#